data_AF-R7W1L2-F1
#
_entry.id   AF-R7W1L2-F1
#
_cell.length_a   1.000
_cell.length_b   1.000
_cell.length_c   1.000
_cell.angle_alpha   90.00
_cell.angle_beta   90.00
_cell.angle_gamma   90.00
#
_symmetry.space_group_name_H-M   'P 1'
#
loop_
_entity.id
_entity.type
_entity.pdbx_description
1 polymer ?
#
loop_
_entity_poly.entity_id
_entity_poly.type
_entity_poly.pdbx_seq_one_letter_code
_entity_poly.pdbx_strand_id
1 'polypeptide(L)'
;MPATGSTTRRSGTGSPCSRLQQQRPYPSEIRAYTAVGDQLWVSTVDDGTFCLDTESGAWSNARRWALPFRGRAEYIPEHRLWIGFSDRGGQQELCASGLALAAVSARRPPVWQNLGSDMGLRFWPKDWHLTSTDLLPLGSGRLCTARFFLTEDEDKSEDMFRFRYTPPPDTTSNFMVVLVGVEVVSDEEGKLRMIRHKSQRYTFGRDRAFPM
;
A
#
# COMPACT_ATOMS: atom_id res chain seq x y z
N MET A 1 -3.56 8.53 66.57
CA MET A 1 -2.56 9.45 65.97
C MET A 1 -1.18 8.80 66.10
N PRO A 2 -0.39 8.58 65.03
CA PRO A 2 -0.72 8.41 63.61
C PRO A 2 -0.60 6.92 63.17
N ALA A 3 -1.35 6.54 62.12
CA ALA A 3 -1.19 5.28 61.41
C ALA A 3 -0.34 5.51 60.16
N THR A 4 0.66 4.65 59.97
CA THR A 4 1.62 4.66 58.86
C THR A 4 0.92 4.35 57.53
N GLY A 5 0.92 5.33 56.62
CA GLY A 5 0.43 5.16 55.25
C GLY A 5 1.41 4.36 54.41
N SER A 6 1.00 3.20 53.93
CA SER A 6 1.72 2.42 52.93
C SER A 6 1.37 2.94 51.53
N THR A 7 2.31 3.69 50.94
CA THR A 7 2.24 4.11 49.53
C THR A 7 2.37 2.88 48.63
N THR A 8 1.26 2.42 48.08
CA THR A 8 1.25 1.39 47.02
C THR A 8 1.74 2.04 45.73
N ARG A 9 3.00 1.76 45.38
CA ARG A 9 3.65 2.18 44.14
C ARG A 9 2.95 1.47 42.97
N ARG A 10 2.09 2.18 42.24
CA ARG A 10 1.53 1.70 40.96
C ARG A 10 2.68 1.42 40.01
N SER A 11 2.95 0.14 39.77
CA SER A 11 3.79 -0.31 38.66
C SER A 11 3.07 0.05 37.37
N GLY A 12 3.54 1.12 36.71
CA GLY A 12 3.15 1.42 35.34
C GLY A 12 3.54 0.24 34.45
N THR A 13 2.55 -0.54 34.01
CA THR A 13 2.70 -1.48 32.92
C THR A 13 2.94 -0.65 31.67
N GLY A 14 4.21 -0.45 31.30
CA GLY A 14 4.56 0.15 30.02
C GLY A 14 3.84 -0.60 28.90
N SER A 15 3.18 0.15 28.02
CA SER A 15 2.48 -0.40 26.86
C SER A 15 3.41 -1.34 26.09
N PRO A 16 2.92 -2.46 25.53
CA PRO A 16 3.75 -3.41 24.77
C PRO A 16 4.59 -2.75 23.65
N CYS A 17 4.13 -1.59 23.18
CA CYS A 17 4.82 -0.73 22.21
C CYS A 17 6.18 -0.19 22.69
N SER A 18 6.34 0.13 23.98
CA SER A 18 7.60 0.72 24.49
C SER A 18 8.75 -0.29 24.57
N ARG A 19 8.42 -1.59 24.63
CA ARG A 19 9.44 -2.65 24.73
C ARG A 19 10.08 -2.99 23.38
N LEU A 20 9.42 -2.67 22.26
CA LEU A 20 9.95 -2.89 20.90
C LEU A 20 10.70 -1.68 20.32
N GLN A 21 10.52 -0.48 20.89
CA GLN A 21 11.28 0.71 20.50
C GLN A 21 12.79 0.63 20.84
N GLN A 22 13.23 -0.39 21.57
CA GLN A 22 14.61 -0.50 22.07
C GLN A 22 15.59 -1.21 21.13
N GLN A 23 15.20 -1.68 19.94
CA GLN A 23 16.07 -2.54 19.11
C GLN A 23 16.46 -2.04 17.72
N ARG A 24 15.98 -0.88 17.23
CA ARG A 24 16.47 -0.31 15.96
C ARG A 24 16.71 1.21 16.05
N PRO A 25 17.84 1.72 15.51
CA PRO A 25 18.13 3.16 15.50
C PRO A 25 17.27 3.95 14.51
N TYR A 26 16.52 3.29 13.60
CA TYR A 26 15.71 3.93 12.57
C TYR A 26 14.29 3.33 12.48
N PRO A 27 13.27 4.15 12.17
CA PRO A 27 11.91 3.67 11.94
C PRO A 27 11.84 2.81 10.68
N SER A 28 11.05 1.73 10.74
CA SER A 28 10.79 0.86 9.59
C SER A 28 9.80 1.50 8.61
N GLU A 29 10.06 1.36 7.31
CA GLU A 29 9.16 1.84 6.26
C GLU A 29 7.81 1.11 6.30
N ILE A 30 6.71 1.88 6.13
CA ILE A 30 5.36 1.32 5.99
C ILE A 30 5.25 0.69 4.61
N ARG A 31 4.94 -0.59 4.59
CA ARG A 31 4.85 -1.38 3.36
C ARG A 31 3.42 -1.51 2.86
N ALA A 32 2.47 -1.74 3.77
CA ALA A 32 1.05 -1.82 3.44
C ALA A 32 0.15 -1.45 4.60
N TYR A 33 -1.08 -1.08 4.28
CA TYR A 33 -2.09 -0.79 5.29
C TYR A 33 -3.51 -1.04 4.76
N THR A 34 -4.43 -1.35 5.67
CA THR A 34 -5.84 -1.56 5.36
C THR A 34 -6.71 -1.49 6.61
N ALA A 35 -7.97 -1.10 6.44
CA ALA A 35 -8.99 -1.29 7.47
C ALA A 35 -9.43 -2.77 7.52
N VAL A 36 -9.65 -3.29 8.73
CA VAL A 36 -10.22 -4.61 9.01
C VAL A 36 -11.19 -4.46 10.18
N GLY A 37 -12.49 -4.35 9.88
CA GLY A 37 -13.49 -4.01 10.90
C GLY A 37 -13.26 -2.60 11.45
N ASP A 38 -13.12 -2.50 12.78
CA ASP A 38 -12.81 -1.29 13.56
C ASP A 38 -11.30 -1.07 13.77
N GLN A 39 -10.45 -1.88 13.13
CA GLN A 39 -9.00 -1.80 13.26
C GLN A 39 -8.35 -1.34 11.98
N LEU A 40 -7.29 -0.53 12.11
CA LEU A 40 -6.35 -0.26 11.04
C LEU A 40 -5.16 -1.21 11.19
N TRP A 41 -4.88 -2.01 10.16
CA TRP A 41 -3.70 -2.87 10.13
C TRP A 41 -2.62 -2.21 9.29
N VAL A 42 -1.39 -2.22 9.79
CA VAL A 42 -0.22 -1.60 9.16
C VAL A 42 0.94 -2.59 9.19
N SER A 43 1.46 -2.94 8.01
CA SER A 43 2.66 -3.75 7.88
C SER A 43 3.88 -2.91 7.58
N THR A 44 4.99 -3.23 8.22
CA THR A 44 6.31 -2.66 7.90
C THR A 44 7.14 -3.66 7.11
N VAL A 45 8.26 -3.20 6.52
CA VAL A 45 9.19 -4.07 5.80
C VAL A 45 9.72 -5.21 6.67
N ASP A 46 9.97 -4.95 7.96
CA ASP A 46 10.74 -5.86 8.80
C ASP A 46 10.04 -6.38 10.06
N ASP A 47 8.96 -5.74 10.53
CA ASP A 47 8.40 -6.00 11.86
C ASP A 47 7.01 -6.65 11.84
N GLY A 48 6.55 -7.09 10.66
CA GLY A 48 5.26 -7.73 10.49
C GLY A 48 4.11 -6.73 10.50
N THR A 49 2.95 -7.12 11.05
CA THR A 49 1.73 -6.31 11.02
C THR A 49 1.31 -5.88 12.43
N PHE A 50 1.15 -4.58 12.59
CA PHE A 50 0.59 -3.92 13.75
C PHE A 50 -0.89 -3.65 13.52
N CYS A 51 -1.69 -3.66 14.58
CA CYS A 51 -3.06 -3.18 14.53
C CYS A 51 -3.23 -1.98 15.46
N LEU A 52 -3.90 -0.96 14.93
CA LEU A 52 -4.40 0.18 15.67
C LEU A 52 -5.90 -0.04 15.85
N ASP A 53 -6.33 -0.09 17.11
CA ASP A 53 -7.73 -0.02 17.47
C ASP A 53 -8.21 1.43 17.31
N THR A 54 -9.19 1.68 16.44
CA THR A 54 -9.58 3.06 16.10
C THR A 54 -10.43 3.73 17.17
N GLU A 55 -11.06 2.96 18.05
CA GLU A 55 -11.87 3.47 19.15
C GLU A 55 -11.00 3.91 20.34
N SER A 56 -10.09 3.06 20.78
CA SER A 56 -9.20 3.31 21.92
C SER A 56 -7.89 4.02 21.55
N GLY A 57 -7.52 4.02 20.26
CA GLY A 57 -6.22 4.50 19.79
C GLY A 57 -5.05 3.61 20.19
N ALA A 58 -5.30 2.41 20.72
CA ALA A 58 -4.27 1.52 21.21
C ALA A 58 -3.60 0.75 20.06
N TRP A 59 -2.26 0.70 20.10
CA TRP A 59 -1.47 -0.13 19.20
C TRP A 59 -1.17 -1.49 19.81
N SER A 60 -1.22 -2.54 18.99
CA SER A 60 -0.68 -3.84 19.35
C SER A 60 0.12 -4.46 18.20
N ASN A 61 1.24 -5.11 18.53
CA ASN A 61 1.94 -5.96 17.57
C ASN A 61 1.19 -7.30 17.52
N ALA A 62 0.22 -7.37 16.61
CA ALA A 62 -0.73 -8.45 16.62
C ALA A 62 -0.22 -9.70 15.86
N ARG A 63 0.77 -9.58 14.95
CA ARG A 63 0.94 -10.57 13.87
C ARG A 63 2.40 -10.71 13.38
N ARG A 64 2.95 -11.94 13.47
CA ARG A 64 4.30 -12.32 12.98
C ARG A 64 4.41 -12.44 11.44
N TRP A 65 3.46 -11.88 10.72
CA TRP A 65 3.39 -11.94 9.27
C TRP A 65 3.04 -10.55 8.74
N ALA A 66 3.43 -10.27 7.49
CA ALA A 66 3.11 -9.04 6.78
C ALA A 66 1.87 -9.23 5.88
N LEU A 67 1.12 -8.16 5.67
CA LEU A 67 0.09 -8.10 4.65
C LEU A 67 0.71 -8.45 3.28
N PRO A 68 0.01 -9.20 2.41
CA PRO A 68 0.54 -9.60 1.11
C PRO A 68 0.47 -8.46 0.07
N PHE A 69 0.40 -7.22 0.53
CA PHE A 69 0.12 -6.04 -0.28
C PHE A 69 1.25 -5.01 -0.19
N ARG A 70 1.27 -4.08 -1.15
CA ARG A 70 2.05 -2.86 -1.14
C ARG A 70 1.10 -1.67 -1.22
N GLY A 71 1.28 -0.72 -0.30
CA GLY A 71 0.38 0.43 -0.15
C GLY A 71 -0.98 0.02 0.42
N ARG A 72 -2.03 0.71 -0.02
CA ARG A 72 -3.40 0.46 0.44
C ARG A 72 -3.96 -0.84 -0.15
N ALA A 73 -4.59 -1.65 0.69
CA ALA A 73 -5.54 -2.66 0.25
C ALA A 73 -6.98 -2.22 0.56
N GLU A 74 -7.90 -2.54 -0.32
CA GLU A 74 -9.30 -2.15 -0.24
C GLU A 74 -10.18 -3.37 -0.02
N TYR A 75 -11.08 -3.30 0.96
CA TYR A 75 -12.06 -4.36 1.18
C TYR A 75 -13.19 -4.25 0.16
N ILE A 76 -13.47 -5.34 -0.54
CA ILE A 76 -14.54 -5.44 -1.53
C ILE A 76 -15.65 -6.33 -0.97
N PRO A 77 -16.77 -5.75 -0.48
CA PRO A 77 -17.82 -6.51 0.20
C PRO A 77 -18.45 -7.61 -0.66
N GLU A 78 -18.58 -7.37 -1.97
CA GLU A 78 -19.17 -8.31 -2.92
C GLU A 78 -18.39 -9.63 -2.98
N HIS A 79 -17.07 -9.58 -2.80
CA HIS A 79 -16.18 -10.73 -2.83
C HIS A 79 -15.69 -11.15 -1.44
N ARG A 80 -15.99 -10.37 -0.39
CA ARG A 80 -15.52 -10.57 0.99
C ARG A 80 -14.00 -10.70 1.10
N LEU A 81 -13.28 -9.96 0.26
CA LEU A 81 -11.84 -10.04 0.12
C LEU A 81 -11.21 -8.65 0.06
N TRP A 82 -9.97 -8.57 0.52
CA TRP A 82 -9.14 -7.38 0.37
C TRP A 82 -8.39 -7.48 -0.94
N ILE A 83 -8.39 -6.41 -1.72
CA ILE A 83 -7.70 -6.32 -3.00
C ILE A 83 -6.67 -5.21 -2.89
N GLY A 84 -5.45 -5.48 -3.33
CA GLY A 84 -4.36 -4.52 -3.29
C GLY A 84 -3.27 -4.88 -4.30
N PHE A 85 -2.30 -3.98 -4.46
CA PHE A 85 -1.10 -4.31 -5.22
C PHE A 85 -0.29 -5.34 -4.45
N SER A 86 0.15 -6.38 -5.12
CA SER A 86 0.95 -7.44 -4.56
C SER A 86 2.28 -6.90 -4.08
N ASP A 87 2.66 -7.30 -2.87
CA ASP A 87 4.02 -7.08 -2.40
C ASP A 87 5.04 -8.06 -3.01
N ARG A 88 4.53 -9.15 -3.57
CA ARG A 88 5.30 -10.20 -4.20
C ARG A 88 5.36 -9.95 -5.70
N GLY A 89 6.57 -9.78 -6.22
CA GLY A 89 6.83 -9.60 -7.64
C GLY A 89 7.06 -8.14 -8.05
N GLY A 90 7.91 -7.93 -9.06
CA GLY A 90 8.34 -6.60 -9.49
C GLY A 90 7.32 -5.82 -10.34
N GLN A 91 6.17 -6.40 -10.67
CA GLN A 91 5.23 -5.83 -11.66
C GLN A 91 3.95 -5.22 -11.06
N GLN A 92 3.85 -5.12 -9.72
CA GLN A 92 2.68 -4.55 -9.03
C GLN A 92 1.34 -5.06 -9.58
N GLU A 93 1.24 -6.38 -9.62
CA GLU A 93 0.02 -7.10 -9.99
C GLU A 93 -1.00 -6.91 -8.87
N LEU A 94 -2.30 -6.92 -9.20
CA LEU A 94 -3.31 -6.95 -8.14
C LEU A 94 -3.41 -8.37 -7.57
N CYS A 95 -3.56 -8.46 -6.26
CA CYS A 95 -3.85 -9.71 -5.57
C CYS A 95 -5.06 -9.52 -4.65
N ALA A 96 -5.70 -10.64 -4.32
CA ALA A 96 -6.77 -10.71 -3.34
C ALA A 96 -6.33 -11.52 -2.13
N SER A 97 -6.81 -11.16 -0.94
CA SER A 97 -6.51 -11.88 0.30
C SER A 97 -7.68 -11.86 1.28
N GLY A 98 -7.92 -13.00 1.93
CA GLY A 98 -8.93 -13.15 2.98
C GLY A 98 -8.35 -12.80 4.35
N LEU A 99 -8.49 -11.55 4.78
CA LEU A 99 -7.93 -11.08 6.06
C LEU A 99 -8.82 -11.40 7.26
N ALA A 100 -10.12 -11.64 7.06
CA ALA A 100 -11.07 -11.90 8.14
C ALA A 100 -10.69 -13.14 8.99
N LEU A 101 -10.26 -14.23 8.37
CA LEU A 101 -9.79 -15.43 9.10
C LEU A 101 -8.47 -15.18 9.82
N ALA A 102 -7.60 -14.38 9.21
CA ALA A 102 -6.34 -13.98 9.82
C ALA A 102 -6.59 -13.12 11.06
N ALA A 103 -7.68 -12.32 11.08
CA ALA A 103 -8.06 -11.50 12.23
C ALA A 103 -8.27 -12.36 13.49
N VAL A 104 -8.93 -13.51 13.31
CA VAL A 104 -9.28 -14.47 14.37
C VAL A 104 -8.11 -15.38 14.75
N SER A 105 -7.28 -15.79 13.78
CA SER A 105 -6.14 -16.69 14.02
C SER A 105 -4.81 -16.00 13.76
N ALA A 106 -4.21 -15.43 14.82
CA ALA A 106 -2.92 -14.73 14.75
C ALA A 106 -1.72 -15.60 14.30
N ARG A 107 -1.91 -16.91 14.08
CA ARG A 107 -0.83 -17.87 13.81
C ARG A 107 -0.57 -18.15 12.34
N ARG A 108 -1.54 -17.94 11.44
CA ARG A 108 -1.37 -18.26 10.01
C ARG A 108 -1.33 -16.99 9.17
N PRO A 109 -0.37 -16.86 8.22
CA PRO A 109 -0.41 -15.78 7.25
C PRO A 109 -1.68 -15.90 6.40
N PRO A 110 -2.24 -14.77 5.94
CA PRO A 110 -3.44 -14.78 5.13
C PRO A 110 -3.17 -15.45 3.77
N VAL A 111 -4.16 -16.19 3.27
CA VAL A 111 -4.09 -16.83 1.95
C VAL A 111 -4.26 -15.75 0.89
N TRP A 112 -3.30 -15.67 -0.01
CA TRP A 112 -3.29 -14.72 -1.13
C TRP A 112 -3.61 -15.46 -2.43
N GLN A 113 -4.36 -14.78 -3.30
CA GLN A 113 -4.68 -15.23 -4.64
C GLN A 113 -4.19 -14.17 -5.63
N ASN A 114 -3.37 -14.57 -6.60
CA ASN A 114 -2.98 -13.67 -7.68
C ASN A 114 -4.18 -13.49 -8.61
N LEU A 115 -4.61 -12.25 -8.83
CA LEU A 115 -5.70 -11.94 -9.76
C LEU A 115 -5.22 -11.84 -11.21
N GLY A 116 -3.93 -12.09 -11.43
CA GLY A 116 -3.28 -12.12 -12.73
C GLY A 116 -2.88 -10.75 -13.22
N SER A 117 -1.88 -10.76 -14.09
CA SER A 117 -1.32 -9.61 -14.80
C SER A 117 -1.94 -9.48 -16.19
N ASP A 118 -3.26 -9.55 -16.26
CA ASP A 118 -4.01 -9.37 -17.52
C ASP A 118 -4.27 -7.89 -17.85
N MET A 119 -3.46 -7.00 -17.27
CA MET A 119 -3.54 -5.57 -17.54
C MET A 119 -2.71 -5.16 -18.77
N GLY A 120 -1.97 -6.08 -19.39
CA GLY A 120 -1.03 -5.74 -20.49
C GLY A 120 0.10 -4.79 -20.07
N LEU A 121 0.24 -4.53 -18.76
CA LEU A 121 1.18 -3.56 -18.17
C LEU A 121 2.54 -4.19 -17.83
N ARG A 122 2.84 -5.36 -18.39
CA ARG A 122 4.08 -6.08 -18.08
C ARG A 122 5.33 -5.32 -18.53
N PHE A 123 5.18 -4.36 -19.45
CA PHE A 123 6.28 -3.59 -20.00
C PHE A 123 5.84 -2.13 -20.15
N TRP A 124 6.14 -1.33 -19.13
CA TRP A 124 6.21 0.11 -19.32
C TRP A 124 7.46 0.46 -20.14
N PRO A 125 7.46 1.58 -20.87
CA PRO A 125 8.68 2.13 -21.45
C PRO A 125 9.80 2.25 -20.41
N LYS A 126 11.07 2.09 -20.82
CA LYS A 126 12.21 2.03 -19.90
C LYS A 126 12.46 3.34 -19.15
N ASP A 127 12.07 4.45 -19.78
CA ASP A 127 12.11 5.82 -19.30
C ASP A 127 10.98 6.13 -18.29
N TRP A 128 10.09 5.18 -18.00
CA TRP A 128 8.99 5.37 -17.06
C TRP A 128 9.38 4.84 -15.68
N HIS A 129 9.59 5.76 -14.76
CA HIS A 129 9.88 5.47 -13.37
C HIS A 129 8.61 5.55 -12.55
N LEU A 130 8.08 4.39 -12.20
CA LEU A 130 6.93 4.25 -11.30
C LEU A 130 7.29 4.78 -9.90
N THR A 131 6.58 5.82 -9.46
CA THR A 131 6.82 6.46 -8.16
C THR A 131 5.88 5.96 -7.09
N SER A 132 4.60 5.81 -7.42
CA SER A 132 3.59 5.35 -6.48
C SER A 132 2.40 4.73 -7.19
N THR A 133 1.61 4.00 -6.41
CA THR A 133 0.35 3.41 -6.85
C THR A 133 -0.73 3.59 -5.84
N ASP A 134 -1.94 3.79 -6.34
CA ASP A 134 -3.14 3.89 -5.52
C ASP A 134 -4.27 3.04 -6.10
N LEU A 135 -5.15 2.58 -5.21
CA LEU A 135 -6.31 1.78 -5.53
C LEU A 135 -7.55 2.50 -5.05
N LEU A 136 -8.35 2.96 -6.01
CA LEU A 136 -9.51 3.80 -5.75
C LEU A 136 -10.78 2.96 -5.87
N PRO A 137 -11.57 2.78 -4.81
CA PRO A 137 -12.87 2.12 -4.90
C PRO A 137 -13.85 2.96 -5.72
N LEU A 138 -14.50 2.34 -6.69
CA LEU A 138 -15.62 2.93 -7.46
C LEU A 138 -16.98 2.34 -7.05
N GLY A 139 -16.98 1.34 -6.16
CA GLY A 139 -18.16 0.62 -5.69
C GLY A 139 -18.60 -0.52 -6.63
N SER A 140 -19.38 -1.46 -6.08
CA SER A 140 -19.92 -2.62 -6.82
C SER A 140 -18.83 -3.51 -7.41
N GLY A 141 -17.78 -3.82 -6.64
CA GLY A 141 -16.63 -4.59 -7.13
C GLY A 141 -15.75 -3.90 -8.18
N ARG A 142 -16.04 -2.63 -8.52
CA ARG A 142 -15.24 -1.83 -9.44
C ARG A 142 -14.21 -0.99 -8.70
N LEU A 143 -13.02 -0.93 -9.28
CA LEU A 143 -11.85 -0.24 -8.77
C LEU A 143 -11.21 0.56 -9.91
N CYS A 144 -10.47 1.59 -9.56
CA CYS A 144 -9.54 2.24 -10.47
C CYS A 144 -8.12 2.10 -9.91
N THR A 145 -7.22 1.52 -10.70
CA THR A 145 -5.80 1.57 -10.37
C THR A 145 -5.21 2.87 -10.89
N ALA A 146 -4.60 3.66 -10.02
CA ALA A 146 -3.81 4.81 -10.38
C ALA A 146 -2.33 4.46 -10.24
N ARG A 147 -1.56 4.63 -11.30
CA ARG A 147 -0.10 4.47 -11.29
C ARG A 147 0.56 5.76 -11.70
N PHE A 148 1.41 6.26 -10.84
CA PHE A 148 2.11 7.53 -11.02
C PHE A 148 3.52 7.26 -11.52
N PHE A 149 3.92 7.97 -12.55
CA PHE A 149 5.23 7.84 -13.17
C PHE A 149 5.91 9.20 -13.28
N LEU A 150 7.23 9.15 -13.16
CA LEU A 150 8.14 10.16 -13.66
C LEU A 150 8.69 9.66 -15.00
N THR A 151 8.76 10.56 -15.98
CA THR A 151 9.36 10.28 -17.28
C THR A 151 10.43 11.32 -17.58
N GLU A 152 11.55 10.87 -18.16
CA GLU A 152 12.62 11.76 -18.62
C GLU A 152 12.21 12.38 -19.96
N ASP A 153 12.51 13.67 -20.17
CA ASP A 153 12.29 14.30 -21.47
C ASP A 153 13.31 13.73 -22.48
N GLU A 154 12.81 13.22 -23.62
CA GLU A 154 13.64 12.66 -24.69
C GLU A 154 14.58 13.72 -25.34
N ASP A 155 14.31 15.02 -25.14
CA ASP A 155 14.97 16.12 -25.85
C ASP A 155 16.38 16.52 -25.34
N LYS A 156 16.99 15.78 -24.39
CA LYS A 156 18.34 16.08 -23.88
C LYS A 156 19.25 14.85 -23.78
N SER A 157 19.31 14.06 -24.85
CA SER A 157 20.41 13.10 -25.03
C SER A 157 21.68 13.87 -25.40
N GLU A 158 22.61 14.01 -24.46
CA GLU A 158 24.10 13.91 -24.63
C GLU A 158 24.84 14.32 -23.34
N ASP A 159 24.29 15.20 -22.49
CA ASP A 159 25.02 15.73 -21.31
C ASP A 159 24.78 14.99 -19.97
N MET A 160 23.88 14.00 -19.94
CA MET A 160 23.38 13.39 -18.70
C MET A 160 24.38 12.46 -17.98
N PHE A 161 25.49 12.08 -18.62
CA PHE A 161 26.50 11.19 -17.99
C PHE A 161 27.37 11.87 -16.91
N ARG A 162 27.21 13.18 -16.65
CA ARG A 162 28.08 13.94 -15.74
C ARG A 162 27.55 14.18 -14.32
N PHE A 163 26.26 14.01 -14.02
CA PHE A 163 25.72 14.38 -12.70
C PHE A 163 24.85 13.28 -12.07
N ARG A 164 25.49 12.38 -11.31
CA ARG A 164 24.84 11.26 -10.62
C ARG A 164 24.02 11.61 -9.37
N TYR A 165 23.88 12.89 -8.99
CA TYR A 165 23.18 13.24 -7.74
C TYR A 165 22.29 14.48 -7.78
N THR A 166 22.23 15.20 -8.89
CA THR A 166 21.30 16.34 -9.04
C THR A 166 21.00 16.54 -10.52
N PRO A 167 19.76 16.29 -10.99
CA PRO A 167 19.39 16.67 -12.34
C PRO A 167 19.55 18.20 -12.48
N PRO A 168 20.04 18.69 -13.62
CA PRO A 168 20.10 20.13 -13.90
C PRO A 168 18.74 20.79 -13.62
N PRO A 169 18.71 22.05 -13.16
CA PRO A 169 17.46 22.79 -12.90
C PRO A 169 16.53 22.88 -14.12
N ASP A 170 17.04 22.59 -15.33
CA ASP A 170 16.31 22.60 -16.59
C ASP A 170 15.86 21.21 -17.07
N THR A 171 15.84 20.20 -16.20
CA THR A 171 15.29 18.88 -16.50
C THR A 171 13.81 18.90 -16.19
N THR A 172 12.97 19.07 -17.22
CA THR A 172 11.52 18.98 -17.11
C THR A 172 11.11 17.52 -17.00
N SER A 173 11.24 16.91 -15.82
CA SER A 173 10.61 15.60 -15.57
C SER A 173 9.10 15.75 -15.76
N ASN A 174 8.53 14.97 -16.67
CA ASN A 174 7.08 14.96 -16.85
C ASN A 174 6.47 14.01 -15.82
N PHE A 175 5.53 14.52 -15.03
CA PHE A 175 4.71 13.69 -14.14
C PHE A 175 3.54 13.13 -14.93
N MET A 176 3.26 11.85 -14.77
CA MET A 176 2.19 11.19 -15.52
C MET A 176 1.43 10.23 -14.63
N VAL A 177 0.13 10.09 -14.89
CA VAL A 177 -0.71 9.07 -14.28
C VAL A 177 -1.33 8.18 -15.34
N VAL A 178 -1.36 6.87 -15.08
CA VAL A 178 -2.15 5.90 -15.84
C VAL A 178 -3.26 5.40 -14.94
N LEU A 179 -4.50 5.70 -15.33
CA LEU A 179 -5.72 5.27 -14.67
C LEU A 179 -6.29 4.09 -15.45
N VAL A 180 -6.56 2.98 -14.77
CA VAL A 180 -7.18 1.80 -15.38
C VAL A 180 -8.37 1.41 -14.52
N GLY A 181 -9.57 1.47 -15.11
CA GLY A 181 -10.75 0.87 -14.50
C GLY A 181 -10.62 -0.65 -14.51
N VAL A 182 -10.92 -1.29 -13.39
CA VAL A 182 -10.94 -2.75 -13.26
C VAL A 182 -12.19 -3.16 -12.50
N GLU A 183 -12.71 -4.32 -12.85
CA GLU A 183 -13.83 -4.93 -12.17
C GLU A 183 -13.44 -6.34 -11.78
N VAL A 184 -13.66 -6.67 -10.52
CA VAL A 184 -13.35 -8.01 -10.01
C VAL A 184 -14.65 -8.80 -10.09
N VAL A 185 -14.60 -9.95 -10.73
CA VAL A 185 -15.76 -10.84 -10.87
C VAL A 185 -15.36 -12.26 -10.47
N SER A 186 -16.31 -13.00 -9.92
CA SER A 186 -16.18 -14.43 -9.62
C SER A 186 -16.83 -15.25 -10.73
N ASP A 187 -16.25 -16.40 -11.08
CA ASP A 187 -16.95 -17.42 -11.87
C ASP A 187 -17.90 -18.26 -10.98
N GLU A 188 -18.56 -19.24 -11.59
CA GLU A 188 -19.52 -20.14 -10.91
C GLU A 188 -18.83 -21.00 -9.85
N GLU A 189 -17.53 -21.26 -10.01
CA GLU A 189 -16.67 -21.98 -9.07
C GLU A 189 -16.09 -21.08 -7.96
N GLY A 190 -16.39 -19.77 -7.98
CA GLY A 190 -15.92 -18.81 -6.99
C GLY A 190 -14.47 -18.36 -7.18
N LYS A 191 -13.85 -18.69 -8.31
CA LYS A 191 -12.52 -18.21 -8.68
C LYS A 191 -12.64 -16.79 -9.21
N LEU A 192 -11.78 -15.91 -8.68
CA LEU A 192 -11.75 -14.51 -9.06
C LEU A 192 -10.99 -14.30 -10.37
N ARG A 193 -11.51 -13.40 -11.19
CA ARG A 193 -10.84 -12.84 -12.37
C ARG A 193 -11.06 -11.33 -12.41
N MET A 194 -10.15 -10.63 -13.07
CA MET A 194 -10.30 -9.20 -13.34
C MET A 194 -10.78 -8.97 -14.76
N ILE A 195 -11.74 -8.07 -14.91
CA ILE A 195 -12.12 -7.47 -16.18
C ILE A 195 -11.46 -6.10 -16.24
N ARG A 196 -10.64 -5.91 -17.27
CA ARG A 196 -10.03 -4.62 -17.56
C ARG A 196 -11.02 -3.73 -18.33
N HIS A 197 -11.25 -2.54 -17.82
CA HIS A 197 -12.01 -1.48 -18.49
C HIS A 197 -11.07 -0.48 -19.18
N LYS A 198 -11.60 0.67 -19.61
CA LYS A 198 -10.82 1.72 -20.29
C LYS A 198 -9.60 2.15 -19.44
N SER A 199 -8.50 2.38 -20.14
CA SER A 199 -7.23 2.87 -19.59
C SER A 199 -6.99 4.26 -20.15
N GLN A 200 -6.77 5.24 -19.28
CA GLN A 200 -6.46 6.61 -19.66
C GLN A 200 -5.11 7.03 -19.08
N ARG A 201 -4.32 7.71 -19.90
CA ARG A 201 -3.06 8.34 -19.49
C ARG A 201 -3.26 9.85 -19.45
N TYR A 202 -2.67 10.49 -18.45
CA TYR A 202 -2.61 11.94 -18.35
C TYR A 202 -1.20 12.37 -17.96
N THR A 203 -0.68 13.40 -18.64
CA THR A 203 0.64 13.97 -18.37
C THR A 203 0.44 15.37 -17.81
N PHE A 204 0.87 15.59 -16.57
CA PHE A 204 0.80 16.87 -15.89
C PHE A 204 1.94 17.79 -16.35
N GLY A 205 1.70 19.10 -16.37
CA GLY A 205 2.73 20.10 -16.64
C GLY A 205 2.93 20.49 -18.12
N ARG A 206 2.17 19.89 -19.05
CA ARG A 206 2.14 20.32 -20.47
C ARG A 206 1.15 21.45 -20.75
N ASP A 207 0.19 21.67 -19.86
CA ASP A 207 -0.74 22.81 -19.93
C ASP A 207 -0.09 24.06 -19.32
N ARG A 208 0.74 24.75 -20.12
CA ARG A 208 1.34 26.05 -19.76
C ARG A 208 0.39 27.24 -19.91
N ALA A 209 -0.92 27.04 -19.87
CA ALA A 209 -1.89 28.13 -20.04
C ALA A 209 -3.01 28.07 -19.00
N PHE A 210 -2.72 28.52 -17.78
CA PHE A 210 -3.73 29.23 -17.02
C PHE A 210 -3.52 30.73 -17.31
N PRO A 211 -4.33 31.35 -18.18
CA PRO A 211 -4.38 32.82 -18.19
C PRO A 211 -4.87 33.26 -16.81
N MET A 212 -4.11 34.14 -16.17
CA MET A 212 -4.56 34.90 -15.00
C MET A 212 -5.74 35.80 -15.35
#